data_AF-U5MV32-F1
#
_entry.id   AF-U5MV32-F1
#
_cell.length_a   1.000
_cell.length_b   1.000
_cell.length_c   1.000
_cell.angle_alpha   90.00
_cell.angle_beta   90.00
_cell.angle_gamma   90.00
#
_symmetry.space_group_name_H-M   'P 1'
#
loop_
_entity.id
_entity.type
_entity.pdbx_description
1 polymer ?
#
loop_
_entity_poly.entity_id
_entity_poly.type
_entity_poly.pdbx_seq_one_letter_code
_entity_poly.pdbx_strand_id
1 'polypeptide(L)'
;MRKIISYEFLKIIRNKRFISFSLIVPLIFYVILVTITKAESGNNQLITIFAVLCSVFATIGGGINTLSSRVAREKMYIGNVLVTTPYTPAKFIITTTLVQTLLGFLIEVVIVLFGAVIYRLNLNIQLLNLELIVLCLSIFYVLIGLCLGILCDSVTLQTLSFPIYILAMATNANKVIWPQAPDLLITLEKILPGYYATQAIIDVFNYTSYISDLLKVFIYIFIMMIVAIVIYNIKKDSIVAR
;
A
#
# COMPACT_ATOMS: atom_id res chain seq x y z
N MET A 1 -2.74 -0.63 24.00
CA MET A 1 -2.68 -0.72 22.52
C MET A 1 -3.95 -0.15 21.87
N ARG A 2 -5.16 -0.63 22.20
CA ARG A 2 -6.44 -0.12 21.65
C ARG A 2 -6.58 1.40 21.63
N LYS A 3 -6.36 2.09 22.76
CA LYS A 3 -6.50 3.56 22.85
C LYS A 3 -5.53 4.32 21.92
N ILE A 4 -4.31 3.80 21.72
CA ILE A 4 -3.29 4.41 20.86
C ILE A 4 -3.70 4.26 19.39
N ILE A 5 -4.15 3.06 19.00
CA ILE A 5 -4.68 2.80 17.65
C ILE A 5 -5.84 3.75 17.34
N SER A 6 -6.81 3.88 18.25
CA SER A 6 -7.96 4.79 18.06
C SER A 6 -7.52 6.24 17.90
N TYR A 7 -6.54 6.71 18.67
CA TYR A 7 -6.03 8.08 18.57
C TYR A 7 -5.33 8.35 17.25
N GLU A 8 -4.39 7.49 16.85
CA GLU A 8 -3.66 7.59 15.58
C GLU A 8 -4.61 7.55 14.37
N PHE A 9 -5.60 6.65 14.42
CA PHE A 9 -6.61 6.54 13.38
C PHE A 9 -7.48 7.81 13.26
N LEU A 10 -7.98 8.33 14.39
CA LEU A 10 -8.76 9.57 14.42
C LEU A 10 -7.95 10.79 13.95
N LYS A 11 -6.65 10.86 14.29
CA LYS A 11 -5.74 11.92 13.84
C LYS A 11 -5.68 11.97 12.31
N ILE A 12 -5.61 10.81 11.67
CA ILE A 12 -5.52 10.73 10.20
C ILE A 12 -6.87 11.05 9.55
N ILE A 13 -7.96 10.49 10.06
CA ILE A 13 -9.29 10.72 9.47
C ILE A 13 -9.76 12.17 9.62
N ARG A 14 -9.39 12.85 10.71
CA ARG A 14 -9.72 14.27 10.90
C ARG A 14 -8.99 15.18 9.90
N ASN A 15 -7.92 14.70 9.27
CA ASN A 15 -7.26 15.43 8.21
C ASN A 15 -8.05 15.29 6.89
N LYS A 16 -9.03 16.19 6.71
CA LYS A 16 -9.87 16.23 5.51
C LYS A 16 -9.06 16.26 4.21
N ARG A 17 -7.94 17.00 4.20
CA ARG A 17 -7.06 17.09 3.02
C ARG A 17 -6.47 15.73 2.66
N PHE A 18 -6.01 14.97 3.65
CA PHE A 18 -5.50 13.61 3.43
C PHE A 18 -6.58 12.70 2.84
N ILE A 19 -7.76 12.62 3.47
CA ILE A 19 -8.87 11.78 2.98
C ILE A 19 -9.25 12.16 1.55
N SER A 20 -9.44 13.45 1.29
CA SER A 20 -9.83 13.92 -0.03
C SER A 20 -8.82 13.49 -1.10
N PHE A 21 -7.52 13.72 -0.92
CA PHE A 21 -6.55 13.33 -1.95
C PHE A 21 -6.36 11.81 -2.07
N SER A 22 -6.37 11.08 -0.96
CA SER A 22 -6.21 9.62 -0.96
C SER A 22 -7.42 8.88 -1.56
N LEU A 23 -8.60 9.49 -1.59
CA LEU A 23 -9.79 8.93 -2.24
C LEU A 23 -9.99 9.47 -3.66
N ILE A 24 -9.86 10.79 -3.87
CA ILE A 24 -10.17 11.41 -5.15
C ILE A 24 -9.25 10.89 -6.25
N VAL A 25 -7.95 10.75 -5.99
CA VAL A 25 -6.99 10.36 -7.04
C VAL A 25 -7.26 8.95 -7.57
N PRO A 26 -7.39 7.89 -6.75
CA PRO A 26 -7.75 6.56 -7.24
C PRO A 26 -9.09 6.53 -7.97
N LEU A 27 -10.10 7.27 -7.49
CA LEU A 27 -11.42 7.30 -8.14
C LEU A 27 -11.39 8.01 -9.50
N ILE A 28 -10.69 9.14 -9.62
CA ILE A 28 -10.48 9.80 -10.91
C ILE A 28 -9.74 8.86 -11.86
N PHE A 29 -8.70 8.18 -11.37
CA PHE A 29 -7.94 7.24 -12.19
C PHE A 29 -8.81 6.08 -12.67
N TYR A 30 -9.70 5.56 -11.82
CA TYR A 30 -10.68 4.54 -12.20
C TYR A 30 -11.60 5.04 -13.33
N VAL A 31 -12.14 6.26 -13.22
CA VAL A 31 -12.96 6.88 -14.27
C VAL A 31 -12.18 7.01 -15.58
N ILE A 32 -10.93 7.46 -15.52
CA ILE A 32 -10.05 7.60 -16.69
C ILE A 32 -9.84 6.23 -17.38
N LEU A 33 -9.52 5.18 -16.61
CA LEU A 33 -9.29 3.84 -17.16
C LEU A 33 -10.52 3.28 -17.87
N VAL A 34 -11.69 3.38 -17.25
CA VAL A 34 -12.96 2.94 -17.85
C VAL A 34 -13.26 3.73 -19.14
N THR A 35 -13.04 5.05 -19.11
CA THR A 35 -13.36 5.94 -20.24
C THR A 35 -12.42 5.71 -21.43
N ILE A 36 -11.10 5.64 -21.19
CA ILE A 36 -10.09 5.46 -22.24
C ILE A 36 -10.24 4.09 -22.93
N THR A 37 -10.51 3.05 -22.14
CA THR A 37 -10.68 1.69 -22.67
C THR A 37 -12.08 1.43 -23.24
N LYS A 38 -13.00 2.39 -23.11
CA LYS A 38 -14.43 2.25 -23.46
C LYS A 38 -15.03 0.98 -22.87
N ALA A 39 -14.62 0.62 -21.66
CA ALA A 39 -15.14 -0.57 -20.99
C ALA A 39 -16.63 -0.40 -20.76
N GLU A 40 -17.44 -1.28 -21.36
CA GLU A 40 -18.89 -1.23 -21.21
C GLU A 40 -19.28 -1.46 -19.75
N SER A 41 -20.24 -0.67 -19.26
CA SER A 41 -20.83 -0.89 -17.93
C SER A 41 -21.42 -2.29 -17.86
N GLY A 42 -21.01 -3.09 -16.88
CA GLY A 42 -21.37 -4.50 -16.78
C GLY A 42 -20.40 -5.48 -17.45
N ASN A 43 -19.36 -5.02 -18.16
CA ASN A 43 -18.19 -5.85 -18.47
C ASN A 43 -17.40 -6.11 -17.19
N ASN A 44 -17.87 -7.11 -16.46
CA ASN A 44 -17.51 -7.32 -15.06
C ASN A 44 -16.01 -7.57 -14.87
N GLN A 45 -15.33 -8.21 -15.82
CA GLN A 45 -13.92 -8.55 -15.68
C GLN A 45 -13.02 -7.31 -15.80
N LEU A 46 -13.19 -6.48 -16.83
CA LEU A 46 -12.37 -5.26 -16.98
C LEU A 46 -12.62 -4.26 -15.86
N ILE A 47 -13.88 -4.09 -15.46
CA ILE A 47 -14.24 -3.18 -14.36
C ILE A 47 -13.63 -3.68 -13.04
N THR A 48 -13.60 -5.00 -12.80
CA THR A 48 -12.93 -5.62 -11.65
C THR A 48 -11.42 -5.35 -11.69
N ILE A 49 -10.78 -5.58 -12.84
CA ILE A 49 -9.33 -5.34 -13.00
C ILE A 49 -8.98 -3.88 -12.68
N PHE A 50 -9.76 -2.92 -13.16
CA PHE A 50 -9.51 -1.50 -12.89
C PHE A 50 -9.74 -1.11 -11.43
N ALA A 51 -10.74 -1.69 -10.75
CA ALA A 51 -10.92 -1.48 -9.31
C ALA A 51 -9.69 -1.96 -8.54
N VAL A 52 -9.25 -3.20 -8.79
CA VAL A 52 -8.08 -3.81 -8.14
C VAL A 52 -6.80 -3.00 -8.44
N LEU A 53 -6.61 -2.54 -9.68
CA LEU A 53 -5.47 -1.69 -10.05
C LEU A 53 -5.49 -0.35 -9.28
N CYS A 54 -6.66 0.25 -9.10
CA CYS A 54 -6.82 1.47 -8.31
C CYS A 54 -6.57 1.23 -6.81
N SER A 55 -6.94 0.06 -6.29
CA SER A 55 -6.61 -0.38 -4.93
C SER A 55 -5.09 -0.54 -4.74
N VAL A 56 -4.39 -1.17 -5.70
CA VAL A 56 -2.91 -1.25 -5.69
C VAL A 56 -2.30 0.16 -5.75
N PHE A 57 -2.88 1.07 -6.55
CA PHE A 57 -2.46 2.48 -6.63
C PHE A 57 -2.58 3.20 -5.30
N ALA A 58 -3.73 3.05 -4.64
CA ALA A 58 -4.00 3.65 -3.35
C ALA A 58 -3.07 3.12 -2.26
N THR A 59 -2.85 1.81 -2.20
CA THR A 59 -2.05 1.17 -1.14
C THR A 59 -0.57 1.53 -1.22
N ILE A 60 0.03 1.48 -2.42
CA ILE A 60 1.43 1.93 -2.62
C ILE A 60 1.55 3.42 -2.25
N GLY A 61 0.58 4.24 -2.62
CA GLY A 61 0.61 5.69 -2.38
C GLY A 61 0.43 6.05 -0.91
N GLY A 62 -0.42 5.30 -0.21
CA GLY A 62 -0.62 5.41 1.23
C GLY A 62 0.66 5.16 2.02
N GLY A 63 1.38 4.09 1.69
CA GLY A 63 2.67 3.75 2.31
C GLY A 63 3.81 4.68 1.89
N ILE A 64 4.13 4.70 0.60
CA ILE A 64 5.36 5.32 0.08
C ILE A 64 5.30 6.84 0.04
N ASN A 65 4.16 7.45 -0.30
CA ASN A 65 4.06 8.90 -0.43
C ASN A 65 3.62 9.54 0.88
N THR A 66 2.51 9.04 1.44
CA THR A 66 1.86 9.73 2.55
C THR A 66 2.48 9.38 3.90
N LEU A 67 2.55 8.08 4.22
CA LEU A 67 3.06 7.63 5.51
C LEU A 67 4.52 8.01 5.70
N SER A 68 5.37 7.76 4.69
CA SER A 68 6.80 8.12 4.76
C SER A 68 7.00 9.62 5.07
N SER A 69 6.32 10.51 4.33
CA SER A 69 6.41 11.95 4.51
C SER A 69 5.91 12.40 5.89
N ARG A 70 4.85 11.76 6.39
CA ARG A 70 4.33 12.03 7.74
C ARG A 70 5.34 11.62 8.80
N VAL A 71 5.89 10.40 8.69
CA VAL A 71 6.86 9.87 9.64
C VAL A 71 8.14 10.71 9.62
N ALA A 72 8.64 11.11 8.45
CA ALA A 72 9.82 11.97 8.34
C ALA A 72 9.63 13.34 9.01
N ARG A 73 8.42 13.92 8.93
CA ARG A 73 8.10 15.18 9.63
C ARG A 73 8.01 15.00 11.14
N GLU A 74 7.48 13.87 11.60
CA GLU A 74 7.22 13.61 13.02
C GLU A 74 8.37 12.84 13.70
N LYS A 75 9.44 12.47 12.97
CA LYS A 75 10.48 11.52 13.44
C LYS A 75 11.13 11.92 14.76
N MET A 76 11.41 13.22 14.95
CA MET A 76 12.00 13.76 16.19
C MET A 76 11.09 13.57 17.40
N TYR A 77 9.79 13.84 17.20
CA TYR A 77 8.78 13.62 18.23
C TYR A 77 8.61 12.12 18.54
N ILE A 78 8.60 11.27 17.52
CA ILE A 78 8.49 9.82 17.69
C ILE A 78 9.71 9.28 18.47
N GLY A 79 10.93 9.72 18.15
CA GLY A 79 12.13 9.34 18.88
C GLY A 79 12.07 9.71 20.35
N ASN A 80 11.66 10.94 20.67
CA ASN A 80 11.48 11.39 22.05
C ASN A 80 10.49 10.50 22.82
N VAL A 81 9.31 10.23 22.24
CA VAL A 81 8.29 9.37 22.89
C VAL A 81 8.84 7.98 23.19
N LEU A 82 9.64 7.39 22.32
CA LEU A 82 10.19 6.04 22.54
C LEU A 82 11.30 5.98 23.58
N VAL A 83 12.00 7.10 23.82
CA VAL A 83 13.01 7.18 24.88
C VAL A 83 12.37 7.50 26.23
N THR A 84 11.34 8.36 26.25
CA THR A 84 10.73 8.85 27.49
C THR A 84 9.57 8.00 28.01
N THR A 85 9.11 7.00 27.24
CA THR A 85 7.96 6.15 27.61
C THR A 85 8.28 4.66 27.41
N PRO A 86 7.55 3.72 28.03
CA PRO A 86 7.72 2.27 27.79
C PRO A 86 7.19 1.81 26.41
N TYR A 87 7.04 2.75 25.47
CA TYR A 87 6.64 2.46 24.10
C TYR A 87 7.87 1.98 23.32
N THR A 88 7.80 0.77 22.75
CA THR A 88 8.93 0.16 22.07
C THR A 88 8.85 0.37 20.56
N PRO A 89 9.99 0.34 19.82
CA PRO A 89 10.01 0.41 18.36
C PRO A 89 9.07 -0.60 17.70
N ALA A 90 9.07 -1.85 18.18
CA ALA A 90 8.17 -2.88 17.66
C ALA A 90 6.69 -2.51 17.86
N LYS A 91 6.31 -1.97 19.03
CA LYS A 91 4.94 -1.51 19.27
C LYS A 91 4.56 -0.34 18.36
N PHE A 92 5.49 0.59 18.10
CA PHE A 92 5.29 1.69 17.15
C PHE A 92 5.05 1.19 15.73
N ILE A 93 5.92 0.30 15.24
CA ILE A 93 5.81 -0.28 13.90
C ILE A 93 4.48 -1.02 13.75
N ILE A 94 4.17 -1.95 14.66
CA ILE A 94 2.91 -2.73 14.62
C ILE A 94 1.69 -1.83 14.68
N THR A 95 1.67 -0.85 15.59
CA THR A 95 0.53 0.08 15.73
C THR A 95 0.34 0.89 14.46
N THR A 96 1.42 1.45 13.92
CA THR A 96 1.35 2.30 12.73
C THR A 96 0.96 1.50 11.50
N THR A 97 1.52 0.28 11.35
CA THR A 97 1.17 -0.62 10.27
C THR A 97 -0.31 -0.99 10.31
N LEU A 98 -0.83 -1.40 11.47
CA LEU A 98 -2.25 -1.72 11.63
C LEU A 98 -3.16 -0.53 11.30
N VAL A 99 -2.85 0.67 11.80
CA VAL A 99 -3.64 1.87 11.51
C VAL A 99 -3.65 2.18 10.01
N GLN A 100 -2.50 2.06 9.35
CA GLN A 100 -2.40 2.37 7.92
C GLN A 100 -3.04 1.30 7.04
N THR A 101 -2.93 0.02 7.39
CA THR A 101 -3.65 -1.06 6.70
C THR A 101 -5.16 -0.91 6.87
N LEU A 102 -5.66 -0.51 8.06
CA LEU A 102 -7.08 -0.21 8.26
C LEU A 102 -7.57 0.97 7.40
N LEU A 103 -6.74 2.00 7.23
CA LEU A 103 -7.06 3.10 6.32
C LEU A 103 -7.04 2.67 4.86
N GLY A 104 -6.06 1.86 4.47
CA GLY A 104 -6.01 1.25 3.14
C GLY A 104 -7.27 0.45 2.84
N PHE A 105 -7.68 -0.42 3.75
CA PHE A 105 -8.93 -1.18 3.66
C PHE A 105 -10.16 -0.27 3.45
N LEU A 106 -10.27 0.84 4.20
CA LEU A 106 -11.40 1.76 4.01
C LEU A 106 -11.36 2.45 2.64
N ILE A 107 -10.18 2.77 2.13
CA ILE A 107 -10.02 3.35 0.78
C ILE A 107 -10.43 2.33 -0.28
N GLU A 108 -9.98 1.07 -0.16
CA GLU A 108 -10.36 -0.04 -1.05
C GLU A 108 -11.88 -0.25 -1.05
N VAL A 109 -12.53 -0.26 0.12
CA VAL A 109 -13.99 -0.36 0.23
C VAL A 109 -14.68 0.77 -0.53
N VAL A 110 -14.19 2.01 -0.43
CA VAL A 110 -14.77 3.15 -1.18
C VAL A 110 -14.59 2.98 -2.68
N ILE A 111 -13.43 2.49 -3.15
CA ILE A 111 -13.17 2.22 -4.57
C ILE A 111 -14.14 1.15 -5.09
N VAL A 112 -14.31 0.05 -4.36
CA VAL A 112 -15.23 -1.04 -4.73
C VAL A 112 -16.68 -0.56 -4.75
N LEU A 113 -17.12 0.18 -3.73
CA LEU A 113 -18.49 0.73 -3.69
C LEU A 113 -18.73 1.71 -4.83
N PHE A 114 -17.75 2.55 -5.17
CA PHE A 114 -17.84 3.43 -6.33
C PHE A 114 -17.99 2.63 -7.63
N GLY A 115 -17.18 1.59 -7.82
CA GLY A 115 -17.29 0.69 -8.99
C GLY A 115 -18.65 -0.01 -9.07
N ALA A 116 -19.19 -0.45 -7.92
CA ALA A 116 -20.50 -1.11 -7.85
C ALA A 116 -21.63 -0.16 -8.23
N VAL A 117 -21.62 1.07 -7.70
CA VAL A 117 -22.68 2.06 -7.94
C VAL A 117 -22.61 2.66 -9.35
N ILE A 118 -21.41 3.02 -9.82
CA ILE A 118 -21.25 3.76 -11.08
C ILE A 118 -21.13 2.83 -12.28
N TYR A 119 -20.41 1.71 -12.14
CA TYR A 119 -20.10 0.80 -13.26
C TYR A 119 -20.79 -0.55 -13.18
N ARG A 120 -21.64 -0.78 -12.17
CA ARG A 120 -22.32 -2.07 -11.92
C ARG A 120 -21.33 -3.22 -11.73
N LEU A 121 -20.20 -2.96 -11.06
CA LEU A 121 -19.25 -3.98 -10.62
C LEU A 121 -19.98 -5.04 -9.78
N ASN A 122 -19.76 -6.32 -10.09
CA ASN A 122 -20.36 -7.42 -9.34
C ASN A 122 -19.56 -7.69 -8.06
N LEU A 123 -20.25 -7.66 -6.92
CA LEU A 123 -19.69 -7.98 -5.63
C LEU A 123 -19.73 -9.51 -5.42
N ASN A 124 -18.70 -10.20 -5.91
CA ASN A 124 -18.57 -11.64 -5.80
C ASN A 124 -17.38 -12.05 -4.90
N ILE A 125 -17.28 -13.35 -4.60
CA ILE A 125 -16.19 -13.89 -3.79
C ILE A 125 -14.81 -13.70 -4.44
N GLN A 126 -14.77 -13.66 -5.78
CA GLN A 126 -13.55 -13.43 -6.54
C GLN A 126 -12.99 -12.03 -6.25
N LEU A 127 -13.81 -10.99 -6.35
CA LEU A 127 -13.43 -9.61 -6.01
C LEU A 127 -12.97 -9.51 -4.56
N LEU A 128 -13.66 -10.16 -3.62
CA LEU A 128 -13.24 -10.18 -2.22
C LEU A 128 -11.82 -10.77 -2.07
N ASN A 129 -11.52 -11.89 -2.75
CA ASN A 129 -10.19 -12.49 -2.72
C ASN A 129 -9.13 -11.57 -3.32
N LEU A 130 -9.45 -10.87 -4.42
CA LEU A 130 -8.56 -9.92 -5.07
C LEU A 130 -8.20 -8.76 -4.13
N GLU A 131 -9.20 -8.11 -3.53
CA GLU A 131 -8.96 -7.00 -2.59
C GLU A 131 -8.23 -7.47 -1.32
N LEU A 132 -8.48 -8.70 -0.83
CA LEU A 132 -7.71 -9.26 0.29
C LEU A 132 -6.23 -9.46 -0.05
N ILE A 133 -5.90 -9.85 -1.28
CA ILE A 133 -4.49 -9.94 -1.73
C ILE A 133 -3.86 -8.55 -1.76
N VAL A 134 -4.57 -7.55 -2.27
CA VAL A 134 -4.10 -6.15 -2.28
C VAL A 134 -3.89 -5.62 -0.86
N LEU A 135 -4.82 -5.92 0.05
CA LEU A 135 -4.72 -5.52 1.45
C LEU A 135 -3.50 -6.18 2.13
N CYS A 136 -3.22 -7.45 1.86
CA CYS A 136 -2.00 -8.12 2.33
C CYS A 136 -0.75 -7.41 1.79
N LEU A 137 -0.72 -7.13 0.49
CA LEU A 137 0.40 -6.41 -0.14
C LEU A 137 0.57 -4.99 0.44
N SER A 138 -0.51 -4.33 0.84
CA SER A 138 -0.47 -2.99 1.44
C SER A 138 0.45 -2.94 2.68
N ILE A 139 0.48 -4.02 3.46
CA ILE A 139 1.31 -4.13 4.68
C ILE A 139 2.79 -3.97 4.31
N PHE A 140 3.23 -4.59 3.22
CA PHE A 140 4.61 -4.49 2.74
C PHE A 140 4.97 -3.04 2.37
N TYR A 141 4.11 -2.35 1.63
CA TYR A 141 4.36 -0.95 1.24
C TYR A 141 4.26 0.03 2.40
N VAL A 142 3.42 -0.25 3.39
CA VAL A 142 3.37 0.49 4.65
C VAL A 142 4.68 0.35 5.43
N LEU A 143 5.26 -0.86 5.49
CA LEU A 143 6.56 -1.09 6.12
C LEU A 143 7.70 -0.38 5.36
N ILE A 144 7.69 -0.41 4.03
CA ILE A 144 8.62 0.41 3.21
C ILE A 144 8.46 1.89 3.55
N GLY A 145 7.23 2.38 3.59
CA GLY A 145 6.92 3.78 3.93
C GLY A 145 7.47 4.18 5.30
N LEU A 146 7.34 3.31 6.30
CA LEU A 146 7.94 3.51 7.63
C LEU A 146 9.46 3.62 7.55
N CYS A 147 10.13 2.69 6.86
CA CYS A 147 11.58 2.72 6.68
C CYS A 147 12.05 4.01 6.01
N LEU A 148 11.41 4.40 4.90
CA LEU A 148 11.72 5.63 4.17
C LEU A 148 11.51 6.87 5.05
N GLY A 149 10.44 6.90 5.82
CA GLY A 149 10.16 8.01 6.74
C GLY A 149 11.18 8.17 7.87
N ILE A 150 11.83 7.08 8.29
CA ILE A 150 12.89 7.11 9.31
C ILE A 150 14.23 7.48 8.68
N LEU A 151 14.53 6.95 7.50
CA LEU A 151 15.83 7.09 6.84
C LEU A 151 16.02 8.44 6.15
N CYS A 152 14.95 9.01 5.60
CA CYS A 152 15.00 10.22 4.79
C CYS A 152 14.38 11.41 5.49
N ASP A 153 14.81 12.61 5.12
CA ASP A 153 14.17 13.85 5.52
C ASP A 153 12.94 14.17 4.67
N SER A 154 12.05 14.99 5.22
CA SER A 154 10.79 15.36 4.55
C SER A 154 11.01 16.06 3.20
N VAL A 155 12.10 16.80 3.04
CA VAL A 155 12.47 17.46 1.76
C VAL A 155 12.90 16.41 0.74
N THR A 156 13.76 15.47 1.15
CA THR A 156 14.22 14.38 0.27
C THR A 156 13.06 13.52 -0.22
N LEU A 157 12.10 13.21 0.66
CA LEU A 157 10.91 12.44 0.30
C LEU A 157 9.98 13.20 -0.65
N GLN A 158 9.87 14.53 -0.56
CA GLN A 158 9.09 15.29 -1.55
C GLN A 158 9.60 15.09 -2.99
N THR A 159 10.90 14.86 -3.16
CA THR A 159 11.51 14.59 -4.46
C THR A 159 11.51 13.10 -4.82
N LEU A 160 11.84 12.22 -3.87
CA LEU A 160 12.07 10.79 -4.15
C LEU A 160 10.82 9.92 -4.04
N SER A 161 9.79 10.33 -3.28
CA SER A 161 8.61 9.49 -3.06
C SER A 161 7.92 9.13 -4.36
N PHE A 162 7.79 10.06 -5.31
CA PHE A 162 7.14 9.78 -6.59
C PHE A 162 7.94 8.82 -7.49
N PRO A 163 9.25 9.00 -7.72
CA PRO A 163 10.06 7.99 -8.41
C PRO A 163 10.00 6.61 -7.76
N ILE A 164 10.12 6.53 -6.43
CA ILE A 164 10.03 5.25 -5.70
C ILE A 164 8.63 4.64 -5.86
N TYR A 165 7.59 5.47 -5.83
CA TYR A 165 6.21 5.05 -6.06
C TYR A 165 6.03 4.44 -7.46
N ILE A 166 6.55 5.08 -8.50
CA ILE A 166 6.49 4.57 -9.88
C ILE A 166 7.27 3.27 -10.02
N LEU A 167 8.46 3.17 -9.43
CA LEU A 167 9.23 1.92 -9.41
C LEU A 167 8.48 0.81 -8.69
N ALA A 168 7.90 1.08 -7.52
CA ALA A 168 7.07 0.13 -6.80
C ALA A 168 5.85 -0.31 -7.63
N MET A 169 5.25 0.62 -8.38
CA MET A 169 4.16 0.31 -9.29
C MET A 169 4.58 -0.58 -10.45
N ALA A 170 5.72 -0.29 -11.08
CA ALA A 170 6.28 -1.10 -12.15
C ALA A 170 6.50 -2.56 -11.70
N THR A 171 6.75 -2.79 -10.41
CA THR A 171 6.98 -4.15 -9.89
C THR A 171 5.73 -5.02 -9.82
N ASN A 172 4.56 -4.41 -10.02
CA ASN A 172 3.28 -5.09 -10.16
C ASN A 172 2.86 -5.21 -11.64
N ALA A 173 3.65 -4.69 -12.59
CA ALA A 173 3.33 -4.72 -14.01
C ALA A 173 3.93 -5.97 -14.69
N ASN A 174 3.43 -7.15 -14.33
CA ASN A 174 3.92 -8.38 -14.95
C ASN A 174 3.54 -8.50 -16.44
N LYS A 175 4.05 -9.52 -17.13
CA LYS A 175 3.77 -9.80 -18.56
C LYS A 175 2.29 -9.95 -18.92
N VAL A 176 1.42 -10.25 -17.96
CA VAL A 176 -0.03 -10.32 -18.22
C VAL A 176 -0.60 -8.90 -18.38
N ILE A 177 -0.11 -7.95 -17.59
CA ILE A 177 -0.52 -6.54 -17.64
C ILE A 177 0.27 -5.76 -18.69
N TRP A 178 1.55 -6.09 -18.88
CA TRP A 178 2.44 -5.48 -19.87
C TRP A 178 3.18 -6.53 -20.70
N PRO A 179 2.54 -7.09 -21.75
CA PRO A 179 3.11 -8.17 -22.56
C PRO A 179 4.44 -7.82 -23.26
N GLN A 180 4.70 -6.53 -23.47
CA GLN A 180 5.89 -6.00 -24.15
C GLN A 180 7.04 -5.68 -23.19
N ALA A 181 6.91 -6.01 -21.89
CA ALA A 181 7.95 -5.76 -20.89
C ALA A 181 9.25 -6.52 -21.22
N PRO A 182 10.43 -5.86 -21.16
CA PRO A 182 11.73 -6.53 -21.37
C PRO A 182 12.01 -7.63 -20.33
N ASP A 183 12.69 -8.71 -20.72
CA ASP A 183 13.00 -9.84 -19.83
C ASP A 183 13.84 -9.46 -18.60
N LEU A 184 14.70 -8.45 -18.74
CA LEU A 184 15.44 -7.88 -17.62
C LEU A 184 14.52 -7.30 -16.55
N LEU A 185 13.46 -6.58 -16.96
CA LEU A 185 12.50 -5.98 -16.04
C LEU A 185 11.78 -7.08 -15.25
N ILE A 186 11.30 -8.12 -15.92
CA ILE A 186 10.59 -9.25 -15.30
C ILE A 186 11.49 -10.03 -14.34
N THR A 187 12.79 -10.12 -14.64
CA THR A 187 13.75 -10.77 -13.74
C THR A 187 13.92 -9.97 -12.45
N LEU A 188 13.93 -8.63 -12.53
CA LEU A 188 13.97 -7.75 -11.37
C LEU A 188 12.64 -7.77 -10.59
N GLU A 189 11.51 -7.82 -11.29
CA GLU A 189 10.18 -7.90 -10.68
C GLU A 189 10.04 -9.12 -9.77
N LYS A 190 10.55 -10.29 -10.21
CA LYS A 190 10.51 -11.54 -9.43
C LYS A 190 11.21 -11.47 -8.08
N ILE A 191 12.09 -10.50 -7.86
CA ILE A 191 12.78 -10.29 -6.57
C ILE A 191 11.84 -9.61 -5.55
N LEU A 192 10.76 -8.99 -6.01
CA LEU A 192 9.89 -8.14 -5.22
C LEU A 192 8.52 -8.79 -5.03
N PRO A 193 7.85 -8.53 -3.88
CA PRO A 193 6.56 -9.17 -3.60
C PRO A 193 5.42 -8.69 -4.50
N GLY A 194 5.56 -7.54 -5.16
CA GLY A 194 4.58 -7.05 -6.13
C GLY A 194 4.32 -8.06 -7.26
N TYR A 195 5.38 -8.74 -7.71
CA TYR A 195 5.26 -9.81 -8.72
C TYR A 195 4.38 -10.95 -8.22
N TYR A 196 4.64 -11.46 -7.00
CA TYR A 196 3.88 -12.58 -6.44
C TYR A 196 2.45 -12.19 -6.09
N ALA A 197 2.20 -10.97 -5.62
CA ALA A 197 0.85 -10.48 -5.41
C ALA A 197 0.06 -10.36 -6.73
N THR A 198 0.72 -9.87 -7.79
CA THR A 198 0.11 -9.80 -9.13
C THR A 198 -0.14 -11.18 -9.70
N GLN A 199 0.76 -12.14 -9.49
CA GLN A 199 0.55 -13.53 -9.87
C GLN A 199 -0.65 -14.14 -9.12
N ALA A 200 -0.76 -13.91 -7.82
CA ALA A 200 -1.90 -14.36 -7.02
C ALA A 200 -3.22 -13.75 -7.53
N ILE A 201 -3.22 -12.47 -7.92
CA ILE A 201 -4.38 -11.80 -8.55
C ILE A 201 -4.78 -12.52 -9.85
N ILE A 202 -3.81 -12.85 -10.70
CA ILE A 202 -4.06 -13.56 -11.96
C ILE A 202 -4.57 -14.97 -11.74
N ASP A 203 -4.03 -15.67 -10.74
CA ASP A 203 -4.48 -17.02 -10.39
C ASP A 203 -5.94 -17.00 -9.90
N VAL A 204 -6.33 -15.98 -9.14
CA VAL A 204 -7.74 -15.75 -8.77
C VAL A 204 -8.61 -15.46 -10.00
N PHE A 205 -8.11 -14.74 -11.00
CA PHE A 205 -8.83 -14.55 -12.27
C PHE A 205 -8.99 -15.85 -13.07
N ASN A 206 -7.98 -16.72 -13.04
CA ASN A 206 -7.95 -18.00 -13.75
C ASN A 206 -8.59 -19.15 -12.97
N TYR A 207 -9.14 -18.90 -11.78
CA TYR A 207 -9.68 -19.91 -10.87
C TYR A 207 -8.66 -21.00 -10.49
N THR A 208 -7.38 -20.64 -10.42
CA THR A 208 -6.27 -21.50 -9.99
C THR A 208 -5.85 -21.20 -8.54
N SER A 209 -4.98 -22.04 -7.98
CA SER A 209 -4.53 -21.89 -6.59
C SER A 209 -3.52 -20.73 -6.46
N TYR A 210 -3.90 -19.70 -5.71
CA TYR A 210 -3.08 -18.51 -5.42
C TYR A 210 -2.30 -18.60 -4.09
N ILE A 211 -2.43 -19.71 -3.35
CA ILE A 211 -1.92 -19.85 -1.98
C ILE A 211 -0.39 -19.78 -1.95
N SER A 212 0.29 -20.38 -2.93
CA SER A 212 1.76 -20.40 -3.01
C SER A 212 2.34 -18.99 -3.12
N ASP A 213 1.76 -18.16 -3.98
CA ASP A 213 2.25 -16.80 -4.18
C ASP A 213 1.86 -15.88 -3.03
N LEU A 214 0.68 -16.08 -2.42
CA LEU A 214 0.31 -15.39 -1.20
C LEU A 214 1.27 -15.71 -0.03
N LEU A 215 1.71 -16.96 0.11
CA LEU A 215 2.72 -17.34 1.12
C LEU A 215 4.05 -16.61 0.90
N LYS A 216 4.49 -16.45 -0.35
CA LYS A 216 5.69 -15.67 -0.67
C LYS A 216 5.51 -14.21 -0.26
N VAL A 217 4.36 -13.60 -0.54
CA VAL A 217 4.04 -12.23 -0.08
C VAL A 217 4.16 -12.13 1.44
N PHE A 218 3.64 -13.09 2.20
CA PHE A 218 3.79 -13.13 3.66
C PHE A 218 5.25 -13.24 4.12
N ILE A 219 6.08 -14.02 3.44
CA ILE A 219 7.52 -14.10 3.71
C ILE A 219 8.17 -12.73 3.53
N TYR A 220 7.87 -12.01 2.44
CA TYR A 220 8.38 -10.65 2.21
C TYR A 220 7.91 -9.65 3.27
N ILE A 221 6.64 -9.72 3.68
CA ILE A 221 6.11 -8.89 4.78
C ILE A 221 6.90 -9.14 6.06
N PHE A 222 7.13 -10.41 6.40
CA PHE A 222 7.88 -10.79 7.59
C PHE A 222 9.32 -10.28 7.54
N ILE A 223 10.01 -10.46 6.41
CA ILE A 223 11.36 -9.93 6.18
C ILE A 223 11.36 -8.41 6.34
N MET A 224 10.42 -7.68 5.72
CA MET A 224 10.36 -6.23 5.83
C MET A 224 10.03 -5.75 7.24
N MET A 225 9.25 -6.51 8.00
CA MET A 225 9.00 -6.20 9.40
C MET A 225 10.29 -6.27 10.23
N ILE A 226 11.13 -7.28 9.99
CA ILE A 226 12.46 -7.38 10.62
C ILE A 226 13.34 -6.19 10.19
N VAL A 227 13.39 -5.89 8.89
CA VAL A 227 14.16 -4.77 8.35
C VAL A 227 13.74 -3.44 9.00
N ALA A 228 12.43 -3.21 9.13
CA ALA A 228 11.90 -2.02 9.78
C ALA A 228 12.33 -1.90 11.25
N ILE A 229 12.30 -3.01 12.00
CA ILE A 229 12.74 -3.06 13.39
C ILE A 229 14.26 -2.77 13.49
N VAL A 230 15.06 -3.38 12.62
CA VAL A 230 16.52 -3.18 12.59
C VAL A 230 16.88 -1.73 12.27
N ILE A 231 16.29 -1.15 11.21
CA ILE A 231 16.50 0.26 10.85
C ILE A 231 16.15 1.18 12.02
N TYR A 232 15.02 0.92 12.68
CA TYR A 232 14.59 1.71 13.82
C TYR A 232 15.62 1.69 14.95
N ASN A 233 16.11 0.49 15.30
CA ASN A 233 17.07 0.33 16.37
C ASN A 233 18.39 1.02 16.07
N ILE A 234 18.87 0.97 14.82
CA ILE A 234 20.11 1.65 14.39
C ILE A 234 19.94 3.17 14.41
N LYS A 235 18.77 3.68 14.01
CA LYS A 235 18.54 5.13 13.91
C LYS A 235 18.02 5.78 15.19
N LYS A 236 17.80 5.01 16.25
CA LYS A 236 17.21 5.46 17.52
C LYS A 236 17.84 6.75 18.05
N ASP A 237 19.16 6.87 18.06
CA ASP A 237 19.83 8.04 18.65
C ASP A 237 19.79 9.28 17.74
N SER A 238 19.64 9.07 16.42
CA SER A 238 19.56 10.15 15.43
C SER A 238 18.17 10.79 15.32
N ILE A 239 17.15 10.13 15.85
CA ILE A 239 15.75 10.59 15.80
C ILE A 239 15.28 11.20 17.12
N VAL A 240 16.13 11.29 18.13
CA VAL A 240 15.82 11.95 19.41
C VAL A 240 16.23 13.41 19.30
N ALA A 241 15.33 14.33 19.62
CA ALA A 241 15.69 15.74 19.66
C ALA A 241 16.65 15.99 20.82
N ARG A 242 17.83 16.52 20.50
CA ARG A 242 18.73 17.10 21.50
C ARG A 242 18.25 18.50 21.88
#